data_AF-A0A355UHV2-F1
#
_entry.id   AF-A0A355UHV2-F1
#
_cell.length_a   1.000
_cell.length_b   1.000
_cell.length_c   1.000
_cell.angle_alpha   90.00
_cell.angle_beta   90.00
_cell.angle_gamma   90.00
#
_symmetry.space_group_name_H-M   'P 1'
#
loop_
_entity.id
_entity.type
_entity.pdbx_description
1 polymer ?
#
loop_
_entity_poly.entity_id
_entity_poly.type
_entity_poly.pdbx_seq_one_letter_code
_entity_poly.pdbx_strand_id
1 'polypeptide(L)'
;VYDQKTTFFDIFSQIPIIINSEAKIVYSLFDFSMIPLEGVTGKWYVRSKVDDEDIAKNNYEYTSETKVIAGKNAKKVNVTFKSEDGTEKKESIWVCDEIGPNMDIYYYPGLKGVPFEFTYEFFKYKITLTATEIIEGKVKEADMILPTGFEEVTEEEFKEIIKILNEASGGGQSEDDI
;
A
#
# COMPACT_ATOMS: atom_id res chain seq x y z
N VAL A 1 -18.64 19.18 -20.95
CA VAL A 1 -19.12 18.54 -19.72
C VAL A 1 -18.81 17.07 -19.88
N TYR A 2 -17.60 16.66 -19.50
CA TYR A 2 -17.18 15.26 -19.65
C TYR A 2 -17.61 14.52 -18.40
N ASP A 3 -18.45 13.51 -18.59
CA ASP A 3 -18.85 12.56 -17.54
C ASP A 3 -17.62 12.10 -16.77
N GLN A 4 -17.72 12.20 -15.45
CA GLN A 4 -16.75 11.66 -14.50
C GLN A 4 -16.62 10.17 -14.79
N LYS A 5 -15.62 9.79 -15.59
CA LYS A 5 -15.23 8.40 -15.74
C LYS A 5 -14.68 7.98 -14.38
N THR A 6 -15.36 7.06 -13.72
CA THR A 6 -14.83 6.26 -12.61
C THR A 6 -13.46 5.76 -13.05
N THR A 7 -12.42 6.41 -12.53
CA THR A 7 -11.04 6.13 -12.89
C THR A 7 -10.43 5.34 -11.75
N PHE A 8 -9.31 4.67 -12.03
CA PHE A 8 -8.44 4.01 -11.04
C PHE A 8 -8.18 4.85 -9.76
N PHE A 9 -8.40 6.18 -9.85
CA PHE A 9 -8.50 7.16 -8.78
C PHE A 9 -9.36 6.78 -7.57
N ASP A 10 -10.45 6.02 -7.72
CA ASP A 10 -11.34 5.76 -6.57
C ASP A 10 -10.69 4.85 -5.51
N ILE A 11 -9.72 4.03 -5.89
CA ILE A 11 -9.09 2.99 -5.06
C ILE A 11 -8.06 3.58 -4.08
N PHE A 12 -7.43 4.70 -4.45
CA PHE A 12 -6.47 5.45 -3.64
C PHE A 12 -6.95 6.88 -3.36
N SER A 13 -8.26 7.13 -3.52
CA SER A 13 -8.89 8.46 -3.43
C SER A 13 -8.67 9.18 -2.10
N GLN A 14 -8.19 8.47 -1.08
CA GLN A 14 -7.91 8.98 0.26
C GLN A 14 -6.45 9.36 0.47
N ILE A 15 -5.58 9.10 -0.51
CA ILE A 15 -4.14 9.41 -0.45
C ILE A 15 -3.90 10.75 -1.14
N PRO A 16 -3.12 11.68 -0.56
CA PRO A 16 -2.80 12.95 -1.20
C PRO A 16 -2.16 12.74 -2.58
N ILE A 17 -2.77 13.35 -3.61
CA ILE A 17 -2.31 13.27 -5.00
C ILE A 17 -1.76 14.63 -5.45
N ILE A 18 -0.58 14.63 -6.06
CA ILE A 18 -0.01 15.79 -6.76
C ILE A 18 -0.07 15.51 -8.26
N ILE A 19 -0.76 16.35 -9.03
CA ILE A 19 -0.90 16.18 -10.49
C ILE A 19 0.04 17.14 -11.21
N ASN A 20 0.92 16.60 -12.06
CA ASN A 20 1.67 17.37 -13.04
C ASN A 20 1.02 17.20 -14.43
N SER A 21 0.21 18.18 -14.82
CA SER A 21 -0.58 18.15 -16.06
C SER A 21 0.26 18.26 -17.32
N GLU A 22 1.40 18.98 -17.29
CA GLU A 22 2.30 19.14 -18.43
C GLU A 22 3.06 17.84 -18.73
N ALA A 23 3.57 17.18 -17.69
CA ALA A 23 4.25 15.90 -17.81
C ALA A 23 3.28 14.71 -17.96
N LYS A 24 1.98 14.92 -17.72
CA LYS A 24 0.94 13.88 -17.65
C LYS A 24 1.27 12.81 -16.60
N ILE A 25 1.81 13.25 -15.46
CA ILE A 25 2.21 12.39 -14.34
C ILE A 25 1.32 12.70 -13.14
N VAL A 26 0.94 11.65 -12.43
CA VAL A 26 0.22 11.72 -11.15
C VAL A 26 1.14 11.12 -10.08
N TYR A 27 1.44 11.89 -9.04
CA TYR A 27 2.22 11.45 -7.89
C TYR A 27 1.28 11.17 -6.72
N SER A 28 1.47 10.04 -6.05
CA SER A 28 0.77 9.69 -4.81
C SER A 28 1.80 9.53 -3.70
N LEU A 29 1.60 10.21 -2.58
CA LEU A 29 2.47 10.13 -1.40
C LEU A 29 1.93 9.06 -0.45
N PHE A 30 2.66 7.95 -0.31
CA PHE A 30 2.30 6.87 0.61
C PHE A 30 3.13 6.99 1.89
N ASP A 31 2.49 7.31 3.00
CA ASP A 31 3.02 7.02 4.34
C ASP A 31 2.42 5.70 4.82
N PHE A 32 3.23 4.64 4.86
CA PHE A 32 2.76 3.32 5.32
C PHE A 32 2.53 3.26 6.84
N SER A 33 2.93 4.29 7.59
CA SER A 33 2.75 4.35 9.05
C SER A 33 1.48 5.09 9.50
N MET A 34 0.88 5.88 8.61
CA MET A 34 -0.31 6.68 8.90
C MET A 34 -1.31 6.56 7.74
N ILE A 35 -2.46 5.95 8.01
CA ILE A 35 -3.50 5.75 7.00
C ILE A 35 -4.60 6.81 7.22
N PRO A 36 -4.66 7.87 6.40
CA PRO A 36 -5.73 8.86 6.49
C PRO A 36 -7.03 8.36 5.83
N LEU A 37 -8.15 8.67 6.47
CA LEU A 37 -9.51 8.40 6.01
C LEU A 37 -10.33 9.69 6.11
N GLU A 38 -10.77 10.21 4.97
CA GLU A 38 -11.69 11.34 4.89
C GLU A 38 -13.07 10.85 4.46
N GLY A 39 -14.06 11.03 5.33
CA GLY A 39 -15.44 10.64 5.11
C GLY A 39 -16.38 11.84 5.20
N VAL A 40 -17.65 11.63 4.83
CA VAL A 40 -18.69 12.69 4.89
C VAL A 40 -18.94 13.24 6.30
N THR A 41 -18.53 12.51 7.34
CA THR A 41 -18.75 12.84 8.76
C THR A 41 -17.48 13.30 9.48
N GLY A 42 -16.30 13.29 8.86
CA GLY A 42 -15.05 13.64 9.54
C GLY A 42 -13.78 13.18 8.83
N LYS A 43 -12.65 13.39 9.52
CA LYS A 43 -11.29 13.06 9.05
C LYS A 43 -10.54 12.33 10.17
N TRP A 44 -10.06 11.13 9.90
CA TRP A 44 -9.40 10.28 10.88
C TRP A 44 -8.12 9.69 10.33
N TYR A 45 -7.18 9.37 11.20
CA TYR A 45 -6.05 8.52 10.85
C TYR A 45 -5.82 7.46 11.91
N VAL A 46 -5.36 6.30 11.48
CA VAL A 46 -4.81 5.28 12.39
C VAL A 46 -3.31 5.22 12.19
N ARG A 47 -2.58 5.11 13.31
CA ARG A 47 -1.18 4.71 13.31
C ARG A 47 -1.11 3.25 13.69
N SER A 48 -0.89 2.40 12.68
CA SER A 48 -0.69 0.97 12.91
C SER A 48 0.79 0.65 12.78
N LYS A 49 1.25 -0.28 13.61
CA LYS A 49 2.53 -0.95 13.43
C LYS A 49 2.24 -2.33 12.88
N VAL A 50 3.14 -2.81 12.05
CA VAL A 50 3.13 -4.22 11.70
C VAL A 50 3.45 -5.01 12.97
N ASP A 51 2.57 -5.95 13.34
CA ASP A 51 2.74 -6.76 14.53
C ASP A 51 3.67 -7.94 14.28
N ASP A 52 4.41 -8.35 15.32
CA ASP A 52 5.36 -9.48 15.25
C ASP A 52 4.66 -10.79 14.81
N GLU A 53 3.38 -10.94 15.13
CA GLU A 53 2.56 -12.07 14.72
C GLU A 53 2.34 -12.10 13.20
N ASP A 54 2.12 -10.95 12.57
CA ASP A 54 1.94 -10.86 11.12
C ASP A 54 3.26 -11.03 10.37
N ILE A 55 4.37 -10.59 10.97
CA ILE A 55 5.71 -10.91 10.48
C ILE A 55 5.93 -12.43 10.51
N ALA A 56 5.58 -13.09 11.62
CA ALA A 56 5.80 -14.52 11.81
C ALA A 56 4.95 -15.40 10.87
N LYS A 57 3.84 -14.88 10.34
CA LYS A 57 3.00 -15.57 9.35
C LYS A 57 3.62 -15.61 7.94
N ASN A 58 4.68 -14.84 7.70
CA ASN A 58 5.27 -14.71 6.37
C ASN A 58 6.64 -15.36 6.28
N ASN A 59 6.88 -16.04 5.16
CA ASN A 59 8.20 -16.60 4.82
C ASN A 59 8.72 -15.98 3.52
N TYR A 60 9.97 -15.51 3.57
CA TYR A 60 10.66 -14.87 2.45
C TYR A 60 11.87 -15.69 2.04
N GLU A 61 11.78 -16.37 0.90
CA GLU A 61 12.88 -17.10 0.30
C GLU A 61 13.58 -16.21 -0.75
N TYR A 62 14.75 -15.68 -0.38
CA TYR A 62 15.59 -14.90 -1.28
C TYR A 62 16.37 -15.83 -2.20
N THR A 63 16.16 -15.69 -3.51
CA THR A 63 16.83 -16.54 -4.50
C THR A 63 18.11 -15.89 -5.01
N SER A 64 18.87 -16.63 -5.83
CA SER A 64 20.05 -16.09 -6.54
C SER A 64 19.69 -15.35 -7.83
N GLU A 65 18.41 -15.36 -8.25
CA GLU A 65 17.97 -14.66 -9.45
C GLU A 65 17.99 -13.15 -9.22
N THR A 66 18.59 -12.44 -10.16
CA THR A 66 18.74 -10.98 -10.13
C THR A 66 18.32 -10.35 -11.45
N LYS A 67 17.77 -9.13 -11.40
CA LYS A 67 17.54 -8.31 -12.59
C LYS A 67 17.67 -6.82 -12.23
N VAL A 68 17.97 -5.99 -13.24
CA VAL A 68 18.04 -4.54 -13.06
C VAL A 68 16.64 -3.94 -13.22
N ILE A 69 16.18 -3.17 -12.23
CA ILE A 69 14.92 -2.44 -12.25
C ILE A 69 15.19 -1.01 -11.80
N ALA A 70 14.71 -0.01 -12.55
CA ALA A 70 14.94 1.41 -12.29
C ALA A 70 16.44 1.76 -12.00
N GLY A 71 17.37 1.05 -12.65
CA GLY A 71 18.81 1.27 -12.48
C GLY A 71 19.44 0.68 -11.21
N LYS A 72 18.69 -0.10 -10.40
CA LYS A 72 19.22 -0.82 -9.23
C LYS A 72 19.14 -2.32 -9.42
N ASN A 73 19.96 -3.07 -8.71
CA ASN A 73 19.87 -4.52 -8.69
C ASN A 73 18.71 -4.97 -7.79
N ALA A 74 17.82 -5.78 -8.33
CA ALA A 74 16.71 -6.39 -7.60
C ALA A 74 16.87 -7.91 -7.59
N LYS A 75 16.62 -8.51 -6.43
CA LYS A 75 16.63 -9.97 -6.22
C LYS A 75 15.22 -10.50 -6.24
N LYS A 76 15.03 -11.68 -6.82
CA LYS A 76 13.74 -12.36 -6.73
C LYS A 76 13.56 -12.94 -5.33
N VAL A 77 12.36 -12.75 -4.78
CA VAL A 77 11.97 -13.29 -3.49
C VAL A 77 10.67 -14.06 -3.69
N ASN A 78 10.63 -15.33 -3.27
CA ASN A 78 9.39 -16.08 -3.18
C ASN A 78 8.79 -15.83 -1.79
N VAL A 79 7.58 -15.30 -1.78
CA VAL A 79 6.83 -14.98 -0.57
C VAL A 79 5.79 -16.07 -0.34
N THR A 80 5.67 -16.53 0.90
CA THR A 80 4.55 -17.34 1.36
C THR A 80 3.86 -16.62 2.51
N PHE A 81 2.59 -16.27 2.30
CA PHE A 81 1.71 -15.73 3.33
C PHE A 81 0.88 -16.86 3.92
N LYS A 82 0.76 -16.91 5.24
CA LYS A 82 -0.07 -17.89 5.94
C LYS A 82 -1.28 -17.22 6.57
N SER A 83 -2.46 -17.64 6.14
CA SER A 83 -3.74 -17.24 6.73
C SER A 83 -4.00 -17.96 8.06
N GLU A 84 -4.94 -17.45 8.86
CA GLU A 84 -5.29 -18.03 10.17
C GLU A 84 -5.87 -19.44 10.06
N ASP A 85 -6.58 -19.72 8.97
CA ASP A 85 -7.11 -21.05 8.62
C ASP A 85 -6.04 -22.05 8.18
N GLY A 86 -4.79 -21.61 8.06
CA GLY A 86 -3.65 -22.39 7.61
C GLY A 86 -3.45 -22.43 6.09
N THR A 87 -4.26 -21.73 5.32
CA THR A 87 -4.10 -21.60 3.86
C THR A 87 -2.83 -20.81 3.53
N GLU A 88 -2.10 -21.26 2.51
CA GLU A 88 -0.89 -20.59 2.03
C GLU A 88 -1.15 -19.87 0.70
N LYS A 89 -0.83 -18.57 0.65
CA LYS A 89 -0.74 -17.81 -0.60
C LYS A 89 0.73 -17.62 -0.97
N LYS A 90 1.09 -17.96 -2.21
CA LYS A 90 2.47 -17.87 -2.71
C LYS A 90 2.56 -16.91 -3.88
N GLU A 91 3.62 -16.11 -3.89
CA GLU A 91 3.96 -15.26 -5.02
C GLU A 91 5.45 -15.00 -5.14
N SER A 92 5.86 -14.47 -6.28
CA SER A 92 7.24 -14.03 -6.51
C SER A 92 7.26 -12.52 -6.76
N ILE A 93 8.14 -11.84 -6.04
CA ILE A 93 8.37 -10.39 -6.16
C ILE A 93 9.85 -10.12 -6.47
N TRP A 94 10.15 -8.90 -6.88
CA TRP A 94 11.52 -8.41 -7.02
C TRP A 94 11.78 -7.31 -6.00
N VAL A 95 12.87 -7.46 -5.23
CA VAL A 95 13.18 -6.62 -4.07
C VAL A 95 14.56 -6.02 -4.24
N CYS A 96 14.67 -4.71 -4.00
CA CYS A 96 15.93 -4.01 -3.92
C CYS A 96 16.31 -3.78 -2.45
N ASP A 97 17.49 -4.26 -2.06
CA ASP A 97 18.07 -4.07 -0.74
C ASP A 97 19.13 -2.95 -0.70
N GLU A 98 19.29 -2.20 -1.80
CA GLU A 98 20.27 -1.11 -1.93
C GLU A 98 19.72 0.26 -1.50
N ILE A 99 18.39 0.42 -1.39
CA ILE A 99 17.75 1.71 -1.07
C ILE A 99 16.75 1.61 0.09
N GLY A 100 16.66 2.71 0.85
CA GLY A 100 15.71 2.91 1.94
C GLY A 100 16.10 2.20 3.26
N PRO A 101 15.45 2.57 4.39
CA PRO A 101 15.49 1.71 5.57
C PRO A 101 14.75 0.40 5.28
N ASN A 102 15.06 -0.67 6.03
CA ASN A 102 14.17 -1.84 6.07
C ASN A 102 12.83 -1.34 6.63
N MET A 103 11.82 -1.19 5.77
CA MET A 103 10.49 -0.75 6.17
C MET A 103 9.60 -1.96 6.31
N ASP A 104 8.90 -2.06 7.44
CA ASP A 104 7.79 -2.99 7.58
C ASP A 104 6.60 -2.42 6.80
N ILE A 105 6.55 -2.77 5.51
CA ILE A 105 5.43 -2.41 4.63
C ILE A 105 4.29 -3.35 5.00
N TYR A 106 3.11 -2.80 5.30
CA TYR A 106 1.94 -3.61 5.70
C TYR A 106 1.54 -4.68 4.67
N TYR A 107 1.84 -4.45 3.39
CA TYR A 107 1.60 -5.42 2.31
C TYR A 107 2.62 -6.58 2.28
N TYR A 108 3.81 -6.36 2.83
CA TYR A 108 4.87 -7.37 2.99
C TYR A 108 5.51 -7.29 4.39
N PRO A 109 4.78 -7.65 5.46
CA PRO A 109 5.28 -7.62 6.83
C PRO A 109 6.60 -8.37 6.99
N GLY A 110 7.64 -7.71 7.51
CA GLY A 110 8.96 -8.32 7.74
C GLY A 110 9.85 -8.50 6.51
N LEU A 111 9.44 -7.99 5.33
CA LEU A 111 10.28 -7.99 4.14
C LEU A 111 11.53 -7.11 4.36
N LYS A 112 12.69 -7.61 3.91
CA LYS A 112 13.94 -6.84 3.96
C LYS A 112 14.22 -6.23 2.59
N GLY A 113 14.13 -4.91 2.52
CA GLY A 113 14.29 -4.13 1.29
C GLY A 113 12.96 -3.61 0.76
N VAL A 114 13.01 -2.99 -0.42
CA VAL A 114 11.87 -2.33 -1.05
C VAL A 114 11.39 -3.17 -2.25
N PRO A 115 10.09 -3.53 -2.33
CA PRO A 115 9.56 -4.25 -3.47
C PRO A 115 9.55 -3.32 -4.69
N PHE A 116 10.29 -3.69 -5.72
CA PHE A 116 10.39 -2.97 -6.99
C PHE A 116 9.48 -3.53 -8.06
N GLU A 117 9.13 -4.80 -7.95
CA GLU A 117 8.09 -5.39 -8.79
C GLU A 117 7.30 -6.41 -8.00
N PHE A 118 6.00 -6.22 -7.95
CA PHE A 118 5.09 -7.11 -7.26
C PHE A 118 3.71 -7.07 -7.91
N THR A 119 2.90 -8.05 -7.60
CA THR A 119 1.55 -8.16 -8.15
C THR A 119 0.55 -8.05 -7.03
N TYR A 120 -0.54 -7.34 -7.29
CA TYR A 120 -1.70 -7.36 -6.41
C TYR A 120 -2.95 -7.70 -7.22
N GLU A 121 -3.88 -8.36 -6.55
CA GLU A 121 -5.17 -8.71 -7.13
C GLU A 121 -6.18 -7.65 -6.69
N PHE A 122 -6.87 -7.08 -7.67
CA PHE A 122 -7.90 -6.09 -7.45
C PHE A 122 -9.15 -6.49 -8.22
N PHE A 123 -10.19 -6.91 -7.50
CA PHE A 123 -11.35 -7.61 -8.07
C PHE A 123 -10.89 -8.77 -8.97
N LYS A 124 -11.21 -8.71 -10.26
CA LYS A 124 -10.86 -9.73 -11.27
C LYS A 124 -9.54 -9.46 -11.99
N TYR A 125 -8.84 -8.39 -11.65
CA TYR A 125 -7.63 -7.96 -12.34
C TYR A 125 -6.40 -8.30 -11.52
N LYS A 126 -5.42 -8.89 -12.21
CA LYS A 126 -4.07 -9.09 -11.69
C LYS A 126 -3.19 -7.95 -12.20
N ILE A 127 -2.75 -7.08 -11.30
CA ILE A 127 -2.01 -5.86 -11.65
C ILE A 127 -0.57 -6.01 -11.16
N THR A 128 0.38 -5.95 -12.09
CA THR A 128 1.80 -5.90 -11.76
C THR A 128 2.25 -4.44 -11.70
N LEU A 129 2.80 -4.05 -10.56
CA LEU A 129 3.47 -2.78 -10.37
C LEU A 129 4.96 -2.99 -10.53
N THR A 130 5.63 -2.15 -11.33
CA THR A 130 7.08 -2.17 -11.53
C THR A 130 7.63 -0.76 -11.38
N ALA A 131 8.64 -0.58 -10.54
CA ALA A 131 9.39 0.67 -10.43
C ALA A 131 10.09 0.98 -11.77
N THR A 132 9.84 2.16 -12.32
CA THR A 132 10.39 2.56 -13.62
C THR A 132 11.57 3.53 -13.48
N GLU A 133 11.55 4.39 -12.48
CA GLU A 133 12.55 5.43 -12.25
C GLU A 133 12.75 5.66 -10.74
N ILE A 134 13.98 5.95 -10.34
CA ILE A 134 14.33 6.37 -8.98
C ILE A 134 15.02 7.71 -9.08
N ILE A 135 14.45 8.71 -8.41
CA ILE A 135 14.98 10.06 -8.34
C ILE A 135 15.38 10.33 -6.90
N GLU A 136 16.67 10.48 -6.65
CA GLU A 136 17.16 10.88 -5.33
C GLU A 136 16.86 12.37 -5.10
N GLY A 137 16.25 12.69 -3.98
CA GLY A 137 15.86 14.05 -3.64
C GLY A 137 15.68 14.25 -2.14
N LYS A 138 15.66 15.51 -1.71
CA LYS A 138 15.26 15.86 -0.34
C LYS A 138 13.75 16.04 -0.33
N VAL A 139 13.05 15.13 0.34
CA VAL A 139 11.65 15.33 0.70
C VAL A 139 11.62 16.24 1.92
N LYS A 140 10.83 17.33 1.91
CA LYS A 140 10.69 18.15 3.12
C LYS A 140 9.83 17.39 4.11
N GLU A 141 10.17 17.45 5.38
CA GLU A 141 9.36 16.83 6.44
C GLU A 141 7.90 17.27 6.34
N ALA A 142 7.66 18.56 6.05
CA ALA A 142 6.33 19.12 5.82
C ALA A 142 5.52 18.45 4.70
N ASP A 143 6.17 17.86 3.70
CA ASP A 143 5.50 17.12 2.61
C ASP A 143 5.04 15.72 3.07
N MET A 144 5.49 15.28 4.25
CA MET A 144 5.14 14.00 4.90
C MET A 144 4.26 14.19 6.15
N ILE A 145 3.88 15.44 6.49
CA ILE A 145 3.00 15.71 7.64
C ILE A 145 1.55 15.59 7.17
N LEU A 146 0.77 14.80 7.90
CA LEU A 146 -0.68 14.74 7.70
C LEU A 146 -1.30 16.14 7.87
N PRO A 147 -2.19 16.60 6.97
CA PRO A 147 -2.83 17.90 7.11
C PRO A 147 -3.52 18.08 8.46
N THR A 148 -3.65 19.32 8.93
CA THR A 148 -4.36 19.61 10.18
C THR A 148 -5.85 19.22 10.07
N GLY A 149 -6.43 18.73 11.17
CA GLY A 149 -7.86 18.43 11.26
C GLY A 149 -8.19 16.94 11.12
N PHE A 150 -7.19 16.08 11.03
CA PHE A 150 -7.35 14.63 11.21
C PHE A 150 -7.22 14.26 12.69
N GLU A 151 -8.15 13.43 13.17
CA GLU A 151 -8.14 12.87 14.51
C GLU A 151 -7.45 11.49 14.52
N GLU A 152 -6.56 11.25 15.49
CA GLU A 152 -6.01 9.91 15.70
C GLU A 152 -7.07 9.02 16.34
N VAL A 153 -7.33 7.86 15.73
CA VAL A 153 -8.26 6.86 16.27
C VAL A 153 -7.54 5.54 16.51
N THR A 154 -8.11 4.71 17.40
CA THR A 154 -7.65 3.34 17.59
C THR A 154 -7.97 2.47 16.37
N GLU A 155 -7.32 1.32 16.25
CA GLU A 155 -7.60 0.38 15.16
C GLU A 155 -9.05 -0.14 15.18
N GLU A 156 -9.60 -0.38 16.38
CA GLU A 156 -11.00 -0.80 16.56
C GLU A 156 -11.96 0.28 16.05
N GLU A 157 -11.78 1.53 16.48
CA GLU A 157 -12.57 2.67 16.01
C GLU A 157 -12.40 2.88 14.50
N PHE A 158 -11.20 2.72 13.97
CA PHE A 158 -10.94 2.85 12.53
C PHE A 158 -11.70 1.80 11.70
N LYS A 159 -11.74 0.54 12.17
CA LYS A 159 -12.54 -0.54 11.55
C LYS A 159 -14.03 -0.22 11.56
N GLU A 160 -14.54 0.30 12.68
CA GLU A 160 -15.94 0.74 12.78
C GLU A 160 -16.27 1.89 11.82
N ILE A 161 -15.39 2.90 11.72
CA ILE A 161 -15.55 4.02 10.80
C ILE A 161 -15.57 3.53 9.34
N ILE A 162 -14.64 2.66 8.95
CA ILE A 162 -14.63 2.05 7.61
C ILE A 162 -15.94 1.32 7.33
N LYS A 163 -16.44 0.53 8.29
CA LYS A 163 -17.69 -0.21 8.15
C LYS A 163 -18.88 0.75 7.91
N ILE A 164 -19.00 1.80 8.72
CA ILE A 164 -20.06 2.82 8.58
C ILE A 164 -19.99 3.49 7.20
N LEU A 165 -18.79 3.85 6.73
CA LEU A 165 -18.61 4.50 5.43
C LEU A 165 -18.95 3.57 4.26
N ASN A 166 -18.55 2.30 4.34
CA ASN A 166 -18.89 1.28 3.34
C ASN A 166 -20.41 1.08 3.25
N GLU A 167 -21.09 0.93 4.40
CA GLU A 167 -22.55 0.82 4.47
C GLU A 167 -23.25 2.06 3.90
N ALA A 168 -22.76 3.27 4.22
CA ALA A 168 -23.32 4.53 3.72
C ALA A 168 -23.12 4.74 2.20
N SER A 169 -22.05 4.20 1.62
CA SER A 169 -21.78 4.24 0.18
C SER A 169 -22.56 3.19 -0.65
N GLY A 170 -23.40 2.36 -0.01
CA GLY A 170 -24.15 1.30 -0.67
C GLY A 170 -23.31 0.07 -1.05
N GLY A 171 -22.08 -0.01 -0.55
CA GLY A 171 -21.15 -1.12 -0.75
C GLY A 171 -21.38 -2.24 0.25
N GLY A 172 -22.51 -2.95 0.14
CA GLY A 172 -22.64 -4.26 0.77
C GLY A 172 -21.78 -5.29 0.03
N GLN A 173 -20.54 -5.51 0.47
CA GLN A 173 -19.87 -6.79 0.27
C GLN A 173 -19.81 -7.48 1.62
N SER A 174 -20.53 -8.60 1.70
CA SER A 174 -20.60 -9.53 2.82
C SER A 174 -19.22 -10.06 3.19
N GLU A 175 -18.99 -10.28 4.49
CA GLU A 175 -17.79 -10.84 5.13
C GLU A 175 -17.40 -12.28 4.68
N ASP A 176 -18.02 -12.84 3.62
CA ASP A 176 -17.93 -14.26 3.25
C ASP A 176 -17.05 -14.57 2.01
N ASP A 177 -16.32 -13.60 1.43
CA ASP A 177 -15.47 -13.82 0.24
C ASP A 177 -13.95 -13.56 0.48
N ILE A 178 -13.42 -13.96 1.65
CA ILE A 178 -11.97 -14.14 1.87
C ILE A 178 -11.65 -15.63 1.94
#